data_AF-A0A1S3MVU0-F1
#
_entry.id   AF-A0A1S3MVU0-F1
#
_cell.length_a   1.000
_cell.length_b   1.000
_cell.length_c   1.000
_cell.angle_alpha   90.00
_cell.angle_beta   90.00
_cell.angle_gamma   90.00
#
_symmetry.space_group_name_H-M   'P 1'
#
loop_
_entity.id
_entity.type
_entity.pdbx_description
1 polymer ?
#
loop_
_entity_poly.entity_id
_entity_poly.type
_entity_poly.pdbx_seq_one_letter_code
_entity_poly.pdbx_strand_id
1 'polypeptide(L)' 'MEFSEEETRDMFKLLSGVLQLGNIQFMTAGGAQITTKQVLSNVSDLLGLDCFQLSEVLTQRSMILRGEEICSPLTIEQ' A
#
# COMPACT_ATOMS: atom_id res chain seq x y z
N MET A 1 -17.95 26.16 3.34
CA MET A 1 -17.87 24.83 2.73
C MET A 1 -18.71 23.92 3.59
N GLU A 2 -19.84 23.43 3.10
CA GLU A 2 -20.68 22.46 3.82
C GLU A 2 -20.43 21.09 3.21
N PHE A 3 -19.57 20.29 3.85
CA PHE A 3 -19.40 18.88 3.53
C PHE A 3 -20.50 18.09 4.23
N SER A 4 -21.02 17.07 3.56
CA SER A 4 -21.84 16.05 4.21
C SER A 4 -21.04 15.27 5.26
N GLU A 5 -21.75 14.60 6.17
CA GLU A 5 -21.09 13.72 7.14
C GLU A 5 -20.34 12.57 6.47
N GLU A 6 -20.81 12.13 5.29
CA GLU A 6 -20.17 11.08 4.51
C GLU A 6 -18.84 11.56 3.93
N GLU A 7 -18.83 12.70 3.25
CA GLU A 7 -17.60 13.31 2.74
C GLU A 7 -16.59 13.58 3.87
N THR A 8 -17.08 14.05 5.03
CA THR A 8 -16.25 14.28 6.21
C THR A 8 -15.64 12.96 6.73
N ARG A 9 -16.42 11.88 6.80
CA ARG A 9 -15.90 10.55 7.20
C ARG A 9 -14.88 10.03 6.20
N ASP A 10 -15.12 10.19 4.91
CA ASP A 10 -14.20 9.72 3.87
C ASP A 10 -12.88 10.49 3.90
N MET A 11 -12.92 11.79 4.19
CA MET A 11 -11.71 12.57 4.46
C MET A 11 -10.94 12.01 5.67
N PHE A 12 -11.62 11.67 6.77
CA PHE A 12 -10.94 11.08 7.93
C PHE A 12 -10.38 9.69 7.66
N LYS A 13 -11.09 8.86 6.89
CA LYS A 13 -10.58 7.55 6.46
C LYS A 13 -9.31 7.70 5.63
N LEU A 14 -9.30 8.63 4.68
CA LEU A 14 -8.14 8.93 3.85
C LEU A 14 -6.95 9.38 4.71
N LEU A 15 -7.16 10.33 5.63
CA LEU A 15 -6.12 10.79 6.54
C LEU A 15 -5.58 9.67 7.43
N SER A 16 -6.47 8.81 7.94
CA SER A 16 -6.08 7.64 8.74
C SER A 16 -5.28 6.64 7.90
N GLY A 17 -5.67 6.41 6.64
CA GLY A 17 -4.96 5.54 5.71
C GLY A 17 -3.54 6.05 5.43
N VAL A 18 -3.37 7.35 5.16
CA VAL A 18 -2.04 7.97 4.96
C VAL A 18 -1.18 7.85 6.22
N LEU A 19 -1.75 8.11 7.40
CA LEU A 19 -1.01 8.00 8.66
C LEU A 19 -0.56 6.56 8.93
N GLN A 20 -1.46 5.58 8.73
CA GLN A 20 -1.14 4.18 8.97
C GLN A 20 -0.17 3.62 7.94
N LEU A 21 -0.15 4.14 6.71
CA LEU A 21 0.84 3.76 5.70
C LEU A 21 2.26 4.01 6.20
N GLY A 22 2.50 5.10 6.95
CA GLY A 22 3.79 5.41 7.56
C GLY A 22 4.25 4.43 8.64
N ASN A 23 3.37 3.52 9.11
CA ASN A 23 3.71 2.48 10.07
C ASN A 23 4.08 1.15 9.40
N ILE A 24 4.04 1.05 8.06
CA ILE A 24 4.48 -0.15 7.36
C ILE A 24 6.00 -0.28 7.50
N GLN A 25 6.44 -1.45 7.93
CA GLN A 25 7.86 -1.78 8.06
C GLN A 25 8.25 -2.85 7.05
N PHE A 26 9.47 -2.71 6.53
CA PHE A 26 10.05 -3.62 5.56
C PHE A 26 11.29 -4.31 6.12
N MET A 27 11.56 -5.51 5.60
CA MET A 27 12.81 -6.23 5.80
C MET A 27 13.30 -6.80 4.48
N THR A 28 14.60 -7.12 4.40
CA THR A 28 15.20 -7.71 3.20
C THR A 28 15.21 -9.23 3.32
N ALA A 29 14.49 -9.91 2.43
CA ALA A 29 14.51 -11.37 2.27
C ALA A 29 14.28 -11.72 0.79
N GLY A 30 15.34 -11.66 -0.02
CA GLY A 30 15.23 -11.82 -1.48
C GLY A 30 14.56 -10.62 -2.19
N GLY A 31 14.51 -9.47 -1.50
CA GLY A 31 13.73 -8.30 -1.86
C GLY A 31 13.11 -7.66 -0.62
N ALA A 32 12.51 -6.48 -0.75
CA ALA A 32 11.70 -5.88 0.30
C ALA A 32 10.49 -6.78 0.60
N GLN A 33 10.21 -6.98 1.89
CA GLN A 33 9.07 -7.75 2.38
C GLN A 33 8.43 -7.00 3.54
N ILE A 34 7.10 -6.98 3.61
CA ILE A 34 6.35 -6.30 4.67
C ILE A 34 6.34 -7.17 5.93
N THR A 35 6.77 -6.61 7.06
CA THR A 35 6.78 -7.30 8.37
C THR A 35 5.48 -7.06 9.15
N THR A 36 4.81 -5.95 8.90
CA THR A 36 3.62 -5.47 9.63
C THR A 36 2.32 -5.77 8.89
N LYS A 37 1.95 -7.05 8.77
CA LYS A 37 0.75 -7.49 8.01
C LYS A 37 -0.57 -6.86 8.51
N GLN A 38 -0.71 -6.64 9.81
CA GLN A 38 -1.90 -5.99 10.36
C GLN A 38 -2.04 -4.54 9.89
N VAL A 39 -0.94 -3.79 9.83
CA VAL A 39 -0.93 -2.40 9.36
C VAL A 39 -1.32 -2.34 7.89
N LEU A 40 -0.76 -3.24 7.07
CA LEU A 40 -1.12 -3.37 5.67
C LEU A 40 -2.63 -3.64 5.48
N SER A 41 -3.20 -4.57 6.25
CA SER A 41 -4.64 -4.87 6.19
C SER A 41 -5.49 -3.64 6.52
N ASN A 42 -5.16 -2.94 7.62
CA ASN A 42 -5.90 -1.75 8.03
C ASN A 42 -5.84 -0.63 6.98
N VAL A 43 -4.66 -0.40 6.37
CA VAL A 43 -4.49 0.59 5.30
C VAL A 43 -5.33 0.20 4.08
N SER A 44 -5.34 -1.08 3.73
CA SER A 44 -6.14 -1.61 2.62
C SER A 44 -7.63 -1.35 2.84
N ASP A 45 -8.14 -1.62 4.04
CA ASP A 45 -9.54 -1.39 4.40
C ASP A 45 -9.91 0.11 4.40
N LEU A 46 -9.02 0.97 4.91
CA LEU A 46 -9.25 2.42 4.96
C LEU A 46 -9.25 3.06 3.57
N LEU A 47 -8.41 2.57 2.66
CA LEU A 47 -8.25 3.11 1.31
C LEU A 47 -9.10 2.36 0.26
N GLY A 48 -9.82 1.31 0.65
CA GLY A 48 -10.64 0.50 -0.26
C GLY A 48 -9.81 -0.26 -1.30
N LEU A 49 -8.62 -0.75 -0.91
CA LEU A 49 -7.68 -1.45 -1.77
C LEU A 49 -7.68 -2.95 -1.46
N ASP A 50 -7.30 -3.76 -2.44
CA ASP A 50 -6.97 -5.16 -2.18
C ASP A 50 -5.62 -5.27 -1.45
N CYS A 51 -5.60 -6.02 -0.35
CA CYS A 51 -4.43 -6.13 0.52
C CYS A 51 -3.26 -6.85 -0.15
N PHE A 52 -3.54 -7.83 -1.02
CA PHE A 52 -2.50 -8.54 -1.75
C PHE A 52 -1.88 -7.63 -2.82
N GLN A 53 -2.70 -6.93 -3.59
CA GLN A 53 -2.23 -5.94 -4.57
C GLN A 53 -1.43 -4.82 -3.92
N LEU A 54 -1.88 -4.30 -2.77
CA LEU A 54 -1.14 -3.28 -2.03
C LEU A 54 0.24 -3.80 -1.57
N SER A 55 0.31 -5.07 -1.13
CA SER A 55 1.59 -5.69 -0.80
C SER A 55 2.52 -5.79 -2.01
N GLU A 56 1.99 -6.19 -3.17
CA GLU A 56 2.79 -6.33 -4.39
C GLU A 56 3.35 -4.99 -4.85
N VAL A 57 2.54 -3.93 -4.94
CA VAL A 57 3.01 -2.61 -5.40
C VAL A 57 4.01 -1.95 -4.46
N LEU A 58 4.00 -2.32 -3.16
CA LEU A 58 4.96 -1.84 -2.16
C LEU A 58 6.26 -2.65 -2.13
N THR A 59 6.32 -3.81 -2.79
CA THR A 59 7.49 -4.71 -2.70
C THR A 59 8.05 -5.12 -4.06
N GLN A 60 7.33 -4.84 -5.14
CA GLN A 60 7.69 -5.21 -6.49
C GLN A 60 7.49 -4.05 -7.46
N ARG A 61 8.33 -4.04 -8.49
CA ARG A 61 8.16 -3.23 -9.68
C ARG A 61 7.72 -4.12 -10.82
N SER A 62 6.58 -3.82 -11.43
CA SER A 62 6.14 -4.40 -12.70
C SER A 62 6.56 -3.50 -13.87
N MET A 63 7.01 -4.12 -14.97
CA MET A 63 7.34 -3.46 -16.22
C MET A 63 6.91 -4.34 -17.41
N ILE A 64 6.26 -3.74 -18.42
CA ILE A 64 5.93 -4.42 -19.66
C ILE A 64 7.09 -4.24 -20.66
N LEU A 65 7.71 -5.35 -21.06
CA LEU A 65 8.81 -5.40 -22.02
C LEU A 65 8.41 -6.32 -23.18
N ARG A 66 8.26 -5.75 -24.38
CA ARG A 66 7.90 -6.49 -25.61
C ARG A 66 6.60 -7.31 -25.50
N GLY A 67 5.65 -6.87 -24.67
CA GLY A 67 4.37 -7.55 -24.45
C GLY A 67 4.38 -8.57 -23.31
N GLU A 68 5.53 -8.80 -22.65
CA GLU A 68 5.64 -9.62 -21.45
C GLU A 68 5.71 -8.74 -20.19
N GLU A 69 5.02 -9.15 -19.13
CA GLU A 69 5.14 -8.53 -17.83
C GLU A 69 6.35 -9.10 -17.08
N ILE A 70 7.22 -8.20 -16.62
CA ILE A 70 8.41 -8.51 -15.84
C ILE A 70 8.24 -7.90 -14.45
N CYS A 71 8.20 -8.76 -13.43
CA CYS A 71 8.16 -8.36 -12.03
C CYS A 71 9.54 -8.53 -11.40
N SER A 72 10.05 -7.48 -10.77
CA SER A 72 11.31 -7.51 -10.02
C SER A 72 11.11 -6.98 -8.60
N PRO A 73 11.71 -7.62 -7.57
CA PRO A 73 11.60 -7.15 -6.19
C PRO A 73 12.29 -5.78 -6.01
N LEU A 74 11.74 -4.95 -5.13
CA LEU A 74 12.31 -3.67 -4.69
C LEU A 74 13.33 -3.86 -3.56
N THR A 75 14.20 -2.88 -3.34
CA THR A 75 14.94 -2.73 -2.08
C THR A 75 14.10 -2.01 -1.03
N ILE A 76 14.53 -1.98 0.23
CA ILE A 76 13.77 -1.31 1.32
C ILE A 76 13.66 0.20 1.07
N GLU A 77 14.66 0.80 0.44
CA GLU A 77 14.77 2.24 0.21
C GLU A 77 13.97 2.74 -1.02
N GLN A 78 13.51 1.83 -1.88
CA GLN A 78 12.77 2.12 -3.11
C GLN A 78 11.27 2.17 -2.86
#